data_AF-A0A7I8K5J6-F1
#
_entry.id   AF-A0A7I8K5J6-F1
#
_cell.length_a   1.000
_cell.length_b   1.000
_cell.length_c   1.000
_cell.angle_alpha   90.00
_cell.angle_beta   90.00
_cell.angle_gamma   90.00
#
_symmetry.space_group_name_H-M   'P 1'
#
loop_
_entity.id
_entity.type
_entity.pdbx_description
1 polymer ?
#
loop_
_entity_poly.entity_id
_entity_poly.type
_entity_poly.pdbx_seq_one_letter_code
_entity_poly.pdbx_strand_id
1 'polypeptide(L)'
;MAAPASSLLPNPVTGPRAVTRPSACPSTVRYEPRGLPSLLVVCGPRDNRGPLVRGRTLSTEAILAVQALKRAAAAGDDAASKVDQVVSKTLVRLIKSDLLAALAELQRQDQWPLALKVFVAMRREIWYSVDYASYAQMIATLARNGMTAEIDDLVSDLLEEDRGNDDVRGYARLMKVLIAAGKGEAVKDVYRGMKRRGFLGDEYSFKILSKGLRRLGEREAADEVDGDYATWCDNGGRTRVSAV
;
A
#
# COMPACT_ATOMS: atom_id res chain seq x y z
N MET A 1 47.17 52.00 2.47
CA MET A 1 47.54 50.87 3.35
C MET A 1 47.09 49.58 2.69
N ALA A 2 47.91 48.54 2.82
CA ALA A 2 48.03 47.39 1.92
C ALA A 2 46.79 46.49 1.78
N ALA A 3 46.69 45.86 0.60
CA ALA A 3 46.01 44.57 0.36
C ALA A 3 47.04 43.42 0.56
N PRO A 4 46.75 42.14 0.24
CA PRO A 4 45.66 41.22 0.61
C PRO A 4 46.24 39.89 1.19
N ALA A 5 45.42 38.86 1.45
CA ALA A 5 45.66 37.46 0.99
C ALA A 5 44.83 36.40 1.73
N SER A 6 44.40 35.42 0.92
CA SER A 6 43.77 34.14 1.19
C SER A 6 44.51 33.21 2.15
N SER A 7 43.78 32.26 2.74
CA SER A 7 44.15 30.83 2.68
C SER A 7 43.05 29.91 3.23
N LEU A 8 42.52 29.09 2.33
CA LEU A 8 41.94 27.76 2.58
C LEU A 8 43.01 26.84 3.18
N LEU A 9 42.67 25.97 4.14
CA LEU A 9 43.31 24.67 4.40
C LEU A 9 42.51 23.88 5.48
N PRO A 10 42.68 22.54 5.59
CA PRO A 10 41.57 21.59 5.49
C PRO A 10 41.31 20.71 6.74
N ASN A 11 40.22 19.95 6.67
CA ASN A 11 39.78 18.92 7.62
C ASN A 11 40.89 17.92 8.00
N PRO A 12 40.99 17.52 9.28
CA PRO A 12 41.85 16.41 9.68
C PRO A 12 41.20 15.06 9.31
N VAL A 13 41.86 14.34 8.40
CA VAL A 13 41.69 12.91 8.16
C VAL A 13 42.49 12.16 9.22
N THR A 14 41.82 11.54 10.19
CA THR A 14 42.44 10.56 11.09
C THR A 14 42.39 9.19 10.41
N GLY A 15 43.56 8.73 9.96
CA GLY A 15 43.78 7.38 9.42
C GLY A 15 43.66 6.26 10.46
N PRO A 16 43.70 5.00 10.01
CA PRO A 16 43.29 3.84 10.79
C PRO A 16 44.33 3.43 11.84
N ARG A 17 43.83 3.07 13.04
CA ARG A 17 44.62 2.46 14.11
C ARG A 17 44.94 1.00 13.74
N ALA A 18 46.22 0.70 13.61
CA ALA A 18 46.75 -0.65 13.52
C ALA A 18 46.49 -1.39 14.85
N VAL A 19 45.85 -2.56 14.77
CA VAL A 19 45.83 -3.53 15.87
C VAL A 19 46.64 -4.74 15.42
N THR A 20 47.68 -4.99 16.21
CA THR A 20 48.68 -6.04 16.08
C THR A 20 48.09 -7.45 16.18
N ARG A 21 48.45 -8.31 15.24
CA ARG A 21 48.27 -9.77 15.29
C ARG A 21 49.06 -10.39 16.45
N PRO A 22 48.56 -11.45 17.08
CA PRO A 22 49.39 -12.48 17.71
C PRO A 22 49.73 -13.60 16.71
N SER A 23 51.02 -13.95 16.64
CA SER A 23 51.58 -15.25 16.26
C SER A 23 51.18 -16.32 17.30
N ALA A 24 51.23 -17.64 17.13
CA ALA A 24 51.87 -18.55 16.18
C ALA A 24 51.07 -19.88 16.11
N CYS A 25 51.42 -20.73 15.14
CA CYS A 25 50.87 -22.08 14.91
C CYS A 25 51.33 -23.13 15.95
N PRO A 26 50.70 -24.32 15.93
CA PRO A 26 51.51 -25.50 15.60
C PRO A 26 50.91 -26.36 14.46
N SER A 27 51.80 -26.75 13.55
CA SER A 27 51.76 -27.93 12.65
C SER A 27 51.37 -29.19 13.42
N THR A 28 50.71 -30.24 12.92
CA THR A 28 50.53 -30.90 11.61
C THR A 28 49.36 -31.89 11.85
N VAL A 29 48.50 -32.23 10.88
CA VAL A 29 48.60 -33.45 10.04
C VAL A 29 47.53 -33.32 8.95
N ARG A 30 47.92 -33.59 7.70
CA ARG A 30 47.05 -33.65 6.53
C ARG A 30 46.31 -34.99 6.50
N TYR A 31 45.00 -34.94 6.26
CA TYR A 31 44.26 -36.01 5.59
C TYR A 31 43.27 -35.35 4.64
N GLU A 32 43.54 -35.42 3.33
CA GLU A 32 42.54 -35.08 2.30
C GLU A 32 41.65 -36.29 2.06
N PRO A 33 40.34 -36.07 1.97
CA PRO A 33 39.56 -36.67 0.89
C PRO A 33 38.90 -35.56 0.07
N ARG A 34 39.17 -35.56 -1.22
CA ARG A 34 38.53 -34.67 -2.20
C ARG A 34 37.03 -35.00 -2.29
N GLY A 35 36.21 -34.10 -1.77
CA GLY A 35 34.76 -34.08 -1.96
C GLY A 35 34.30 -32.63 -2.17
N LEU A 36 33.41 -32.42 -3.12
CA LEU A 36 32.85 -31.12 -3.53
C LEU A 36 32.42 -30.24 -2.33
N PRO A 37 32.61 -28.91 -2.38
CA PRO A 37 32.22 -28.06 -1.26
C PRO A 37 30.70 -28.04 -1.13
N SER A 38 30.19 -28.76 -0.12
CA SER A 38 28.84 -28.58 0.36
C SER A 38 28.72 -27.15 0.92
N LEU A 39 27.75 -26.39 0.43
CA LEU A 39 27.41 -25.10 1.01
C LEU A 39 26.83 -25.34 2.40
N LEU A 40 27.69 -25.33 3.41
CA LEU A 40 27.32 -25.50 4.80
C LEU A 40 26.67 -24.19 5.25
N VAL A 41 25.35 -24.09 5.07
CA VAL A 41 24.56 -22.96 5.57
C VAL A 41 24.42 -23.14 7.08
N VAL A 42 25.22 -22.40 7.83
CA VAL A 42 25.12 -22.31 9.29
C VAL A 42 24.04 -21.28 9.63
N CYS A 43 22.88 -21.75 10.08
CA CYS A 43 21.86 -20.88 10.67
C CYS A 43 22.21 -20.61 12.13
N GLY A 44 22.49 -19.34 12.47
CA GLY A 44 22.69 -18.92 13.86
C GLY A 44 21.39 -18.93 14.69
N PRO A 45 21.49 -18.85 16.03
CA PRO A 45 20.33 -18.84 16.93
C PRO A 45 19.31 -17.76 16.56
N ARG A 46 18.04 -18.13 16.49
CA ARG A 46 16.90 -17.27 16.06
C ARG A 46 16.56 -16.15 17.04
N ASP A 47 17.29 -16.04 18.15
CA ASP A 47 16.93 -15.20 19.28
C ASP A 47 17.56 -13.80 19.21
N ASN A 48 18.40 -13.54 18.20
CA ASN A 48 18.93 -12.21 17.91
C ASN A 48 18.04 -11.45 16.91
N ARG A 49 16.75 -11.30 17.23
CA ARG A 49 15.93 -10.27 16.57
C ARG A 49 16.48 -8.91 17.01
N GLY A 50 17.46 -8.40 16.27
CA GLY A 50 17.90 -7.02 16.41
C GLY A 50 16.70 -6.07 16.28
N PRO A 51 16.73 -4.89 16.91
CA PRO A 51 15.73 -3.86 16.66
C PRO A 51 15.58 -3.68 15.15
N LEU A 52 14.37 -3.46 14.65
CA LEU A 52 14.18 -3.03 13.26
C LEU A 52 15.13 -1.86 13.03
N VAL A 53 16.18 -2.09 12.24
CA VAL A 53 17.17 -1.05 11.96
C VAL A 53 16.37 0.11 11.39
N ARG A 54 16.37 1.24 12.10
CA ARG A 54 15.59 2.44 11.73
C ARG A 54 15.78 2.69 10.23
N GLY A 55 14.71 2.55 9.46
CA GLY A 55 14.72 2.69 8.01
C GLY A 55 14.09 1.53 7.21
N ARG A 56 13.85 0.36 7.80
CA ARG A 56 13.01 -0.67 7.14
C ARG A 56 11.53 -0.42 7.44
N THR A 57 10.75 -0.14 6.40
CA THR A 57 9.29 0.02 6.47
C THR A 57 8.55 -1.31 6.66
N LEU A 58 9.21 -2.45 6.42
CA LEU A 58 8.64 -3.79 6.50
C LEU A 58 9.27 -4.61 7.63
N SER A 59 8.43 -5.34 8.37
CA SER A 59 8.88 -6.37 9.29
C SER A 59 9.41 -7.60 8.55
N THR A 60 10.16 -8.46 9.25
CA THR A 60 10.64 -9.73 8.67
C THR A 60 9.49 -10.62 8.21
N GLU A 61 8.38 -10.66 8.96
CA GLU A 61 7.22 -11.49 8.62
C GLU A 61 6.53 -10.96 7.35
N ALA A 62 6.35 -9.64 7.23
CA ALA A 62 5.80 -9.03 6.02
C ALA A 62 6.69 -9.30 4.79
N ILE A 63 8.02 -9.19 4.94
CA ILE A 63 8.98 -9.51 3.87
C ILE A 63 8.84 -10.98 3.44
N LEU A 64 8.80 -11.91 4.40
CA LEU A 64 8.68 -13.33 4.11
C LEU A 64 7.34 -13.67 3.43
N ALA A 65 6.24 -13.03 3.84
CA ALA A 65 4.93 -13.19 3.23
C ALA A 65 4.93 -12.72 1.76
N VAL A 66 5.45 -11.52 1.48
CA VAL A 66 5.57 -10.99 0.10
C VAL A 66 6.42 -11.91 -0.76
N GLN A 67 7.57 -12.38 -0.25
CA GLN A 67 8.42 -13.30 -0.99
C GLN A 67 7.77 -14.66 -1.23
N ALA A 68 7.02 -15.19 -0.27
CA ALA A 68 6.28 -16.45 -0.43
C ALA A 68 5.22 -16.33 -1.51
N LEU A 69 4.43 -15.25 -1.53
CA LEU A 69 3.44 -14.97 -2.56
C LEU A 69 4.07 -14.88 -3.95
N LYS A 70 5.18 -14.14 -4.09
CA LYS A 70 5.88 -14.00 -5.38
C LYS A 70 6.46 -15.33 -5.88
N ARG A 71 7.04 -16.15 -5.00
CA ARG A 71 7.52 -17.49 -5.37
C ARG A 71 6.39 -18.41 -5.79
N ALA A 72 5.26 -18.35 -5.08
CA ALA A 72 4.07 -19.12 -5.45
C ALA A 72 3.52 -18.71 -6.81
N ALA A 73 3.48 -17.40 -7.11
CA ALA A 73 3.07 -16.88 -8.40
C ALA A 73 3.99 -17.30 -9.57
N ALA A 74 5.27 -17.52 -9.29
CA ALA A 74 6.26 -17.96 -10.27
C ALA A 74 6.28 -19.49 -10.49
N ALA A 75 5.44 -20.26 -9.78
CA ALA A 75 5.56 -21.71 -9.69
C ALA A 75 4.85 -22.50 -10.82
N GLY A 76 4.67 -21.88 -11.99
CA GLY A 76 4.11 -22.51 -13.20
C GLY A 76 2.60 -22.77 -13.11
N ASP A 77 2.14 -23.89 -13.67
CA ASP A 77 0.72 -24.19 -13.89
C ASP A 77 -0.15 -24.19 -12.62
N ASP A 78 0.43 -24.50 -11.46
CA ASP A 78 -0.28 -24.49 -10.16
C ASP A 78 -0.19 -23.14 -9.41
N ALA A 79 0.27 -22.07 -10.05
CA ALA A 79 0.55 -20.79 -9.38
C ALA A 79 -0.66 -20.25 -8.61
N ALA A 80 -1.86 -20.31 -9.19
CA ALA A 80 -3.08 -19.83 -8.55
C ALA A 80 -3.36 -20.56 -7.21
N SER A 81 -3.35 -21.90 -7.23
CA SER A 81 -3.57 -22.73 -6.05
C SER A 81 -2.49 -22.52 -4.99
N LYS A 82 -1.22 -22.42 -5.40
CA LYS A 82 -0.10 -22.16 -4.49
C LYS A 82 -0.23 -20.79 -3.82
N VAL A 83 -0.64 -19.76 -4.56
CA VAL A 83 -0.89 -18.43 -3.98
C VAL A 83 -2.03 -18.50 -2.96
N ASP A 84 -3.12 -19.22 -3.27
CA ASP A 84 -4.26 -19.36 -2.35
C ASP A 84 -3.88 -20.13 -1.06
N GLN A 85 -2.98 -21.11 -1.18
CA GLN A 85 -2.41 -21.79 -0.02
C GLN A 85 -1.55 -20.85 0.84
N VAL A 86 -0.76 -19.97 0.22
CA VAL A 86 0.02 -18.96 0.97
C VAL A 86 -0.92 -17.97 1.65
N VAL A 87 -1.95 -17.49 0.96
CA VAL A 87 -2.96 -16.58 1.51
C VAL A 87 -3.61 -17.19 2.76
N SER A 88 -4.14 -18.41 2.65
CA SER A 88 -4.86 -19.08 3.74
C SER A 88 -3.98 -19.47 4.94
N LYS A 89 -2.71 -19.83 4.72
CA LYS A 89 -1.81 -20.27 5.80
C LYS A 89 -0.98 -19.15 6.42
N THR A 90 -0.54 -18.21 5.61
CA THR A 90 0.41 -17.17 6.01
C THR A 90 -0.32 -15.89 6.40
N LEU A 91 -1.25 -15.38 5.58
CA LEU A 91 -1.83 -14.05 5.84
C LEU A 91 -2.76 -14.01 7.05
N VAL A 92 -3.48 -15.10 7.33
CA VAL A 92 -4.35 -15.22 8.53
C VAL A 92 -3.55 -15.14 9.84
N ARG A 93 -2.24 -15.41 9.79
CA ARG A 93 -1.34 -15.34 10.95
C ARG A 93 -0.56 -14.03 11.02
N LEU A 94 -0.61 -13.20 9.98
CA LEU A 94 0.02 -11.89 10.00
C LEU A 94 -0.78 -10.97 10.90
N ILE A 95 -0.08 -10.25 11.77
CA ILE A 95 -0.70 -9.15 12.52
C ILE A 95 -1.13 -8.05 11.55
N LYS A 96 -2.15 -7.26 11.95
CA LYS A 96 -2.72 -6.17 11.13
C LYS A 96 -1.66 -5.29 10.46
N SER A 97 -0.65 -4.84 11.21
CA SER A 97 0.41 -3.97 10.66
C SER A 97 1.23 -4.65 9.56
N ASP A 98 1.53 -5.95 9.72
CA ASP A 98 2.32 -6.71 8.75
C ASP A 98 1.51 -7.00 7.49
N LEU A 99 0.21 -7.27 7.63
CA LEU A 99 -0.68 -7.47 6.47
C LEU A 99 -0.81 -6.19 5.64
N LEU A 100 -1.04 -5.05 6.30
CA LEU A 100 -1.09 -3.74 5.63
C LEU A 100 0.24 -3.40 4.97
N ALA A 101 1.36 -3.67 5.63
CA ALA A 101 2.69 -3.44 5.10
C ALA A 101 3.00 -4.34 3.89
N ALA A 102 2.60 -5.61 3.93
CA ALA A 102 2.75 -6.55 2.81
C ALA A 102 1.90 -6.12 1.60
N LEU A 103 0.66 -5.68 1.82
CA LEU A 103 -0.20 -5.13 0.76
C LEU A 103 0.44 -3.89 0.12
N ALA A 104 0.88 -2.92 0.93
CA ALA A 104 1.52 -1.70 0.46
C ALA A 104 2.80 -2.00 -0.35
N GLU A 105 3.59 -3.00 0.08
CA GLU A 105 4.78 -3.40 -0.67
C GLU A 105 4.45 -4.06 -2.01
N LEU A 106 3.40 -4.88 -2.09
CA LEU A 106 2.95 -5.48 -3.35
C LEU A 106 2.45 -4.41 -4.33
N GLN A 107 1.68 -3.44 -3.83
CA GLN A 107 1.25 -2.27 -4.61
C GLN A 107 2.44 -1.45 -5.10
N ARG A 108 3.44 -1.21 -4.24
CA ARG A 108 4.68 -0.49 -4.60
C ARG A 108 5.50 -1.22 -5.67
N GLN A 109 5.50 -2.55 -5.67
CA GLN A 109 6.14 -3.39 -6.69
C GLN A 109 5.28 -3.60 -7.95
N ASP A 110 4.10 -2.98 -8.00
CA ASP A 110 3.12 -3.12 -9.09
C ASP A 110 2.68 -4.57 -9.34
N GLN A 111 2.74 -5.42 -8.30
CA GLN A 111 2.27 -6.79 -8.33
C GLN A 111 0.76 -6.82 -8.10
N TRP A 112 0.00 -6.12 -8.95
CA TRP A 112 -1.43 -5.90 -8.76
C TRP A 112 -2.27 -7.18 -8.56
N PRO A 113 -1.99 -8.34 -9.21
CA PRO A 113 -2.80 -9.54 -8.99
C PRO A 113 -2.64 -10.08 -7.57
N LEU A 114 -1.40 -10.03 -7.05
CA LEU A 114 -1.11 -10.44 -5.68
C LEU A 114 -1.65 -9.42 -4.68
N ALA A 115 -1.52 -8.13 -4.97
CA ALA A 115 -2.08 -7.07 -4.13
C ALA A 115 -3.60 -7.21 -4.01
N LEU A 116 -4.31 -7.49 -5.11
CA LEU A 116 -5.76 -7.68 -5.09
C LEU A 116 -6.15 -8.91 -4.26
N LYS A 117 -5.46 -10.05 -4.40
CA LYS A 117 -5.70 -11.23 -3.57
C LYS A 117 -5.49 -10.95 -2.08
N VAL A 118 -4.42 -10.23 -1.74
CA VAL A 118 -4.14 -9.82 -0.35
C VAL A 118 -5.21 -8.84 0.16
N PHE A 119 -5.66 -7.90 -0.66
CA PHE A 119 -6.72 -6.95 -0.32
C PHE A 119 -8.06 -7.64 -0.04
N VAL A 120 -8.45 -8.60 -0.87
CA VAL A 120 -9.64 -9.44 -0.65
C VAL A 120 -9.52 -10.27 0.62
N ALA A 121 -8.36 -10.85 0.90
CA ALA A 121 -8.13 -11.58 2.15
C ALA A 121 -8.20 -10.66 3.37
N MET A 122 -7.59 -9.48 3.29
CA MET A 122 -7.62 -8.45 4.33
C MET A 122 -9.04 -8.00 4.67
N ARG A 123 -9.91 -7.87 3.66
CA ARG A 123 -11.33 -7.50 3.84
C ARG A 123 -12.15 -8.52 4.64
N ARG A 124 -11.67 -9.77 4.75
CA ARG A 124 -12.31 -10.85 5.52
C ARG A 124 -11.86 -10.92 6.98
N GLU A 125 -10.87 -10.12 7.36
CA GLU A 125 -10.37 -10.10 8.73
C GLU A 125 -11.36 -9.44 9.70
N ILE A 126 -11.44 -9.95 10.93
CA ILE A 126 -12.41 -9.50 11.95
C ILE A 126 -12.25 -8.01 12.28
N TRP A 127 -11.02 -7.50 12.22
CA TRP A 127 -10.70 -6.11 12.52
C TRP A 127 -10.94 -5.16 11.35
N TYR A 128 -11.33 -5.69 10.17
CA TYR A 128 -11.51 -4.88 8.98
C TYR A 128 -12.81 -4.09 9.05
N SER A 129 -12.73 -2.84 8.61
CA SER A 129 -13.86 -1.95 8.35
C SER A 129 -13.57 -1.24 7.03
N VAL A 130 -14.63 -0.90 6.29
CA VAL A 130 -14.50 -0.17 5.03
C VAL A 130 -13.68 1.10 5.22
N ASP A 131 -12.57 1.18 4.49
CA ASP A 131 -11.64 2.32 4.49
C ASP A 131 -11.47 2.84 3.06
N TYR A 132 -12.00 4.03 2.79
CA TYR A 132 -11.94 4.66 1.47
C TYR A 132 -10.49 4.92 1.03
N ALA A 133 -9.57 5.17 1.96
CA ALA A 133 -8.17 5.37 1.61
C ALA A 133 -7.55 4.08 1.06
N SER A 134 -7.83 2.93 1.68
CA SER A 134 -7.38 1.62 1.21
C SER A 134 -7.98 1.25 -0.15
N TYR A 135 -9.29 1.47 -0.35
CA TYR A 135 -9.93 1.31 -1.67
C TYR A 135 -9.30 2.21 -2.73
N ALA A 136 -9.07 3.49 -2.41
CA ALA A 136 -8.44 4.43 -3.33
C ALA A 136 -7.03 4.00 -3.74
N GLN A 137 -6.22 3.46 -2.81
CA GLN A 137 -4.90 2.93 -3.14
C GLN A 137 -4.97 1.69 -4.04
N MET A 138 -5.90 0.77 -3.77
CA MET A 138 -6.06 -0.42 -4.59
C MET A 138 -6.56 -0.07 -6.00
N ILE A 139 -7.58 0.80 -6.12
CA ILE A 139 -8.09 1.29 -7.41
C ILE A 139 -7.00 2.04 -8.16
N ALA A 140 -6.18 2.87 -7.49
CA ALA A 140 -5.06 3.54 -8.15
C ALA A 140 -4.04 2.54 -8.70
N THR A 141 -3.81 1.43 -8.00
CA THR A 141 -2.95 0.32 -8.43
C THR A 141 -3.55 -0.41 -9.64
N LEU A 142 -4.86 -0.65 -9.68
CA LEU A 142 -5.52 -1.27 -10.83
C LEU A 142 -5.56 -0.35 -12.05
N ALA A 143 -5.85 0.94 -11.84
CA ALA A 143 -5.99 1.93 -12.91
C ALA A 143 -4.69 2.11 -13.70
N ARG A 144 -3.54 2.21 -13.01
CA ARG A 144 -2.22 2.28 -13.66
C ARG A 144 -1.84 1.01 -14.44
N ASN A 145 -2.48 -0.13 -14.15
CA ASN A 145 -2.31 -1.39 -14.87
C ASN A 145 -3.42 -1.64 -15.92
N GLY A 146 -4.39 -0.73 -16.08
CA GLY A 146 -5.49 -0.89 -17.04
C GLY A 146 -6.56 -1.91 -16.66
N MET A 147 -6.60 -2.32 -15.38
CA MET A 147 -7.49 -3.37 -14.87
C MET A 147 -8.88 -2.80 -14.57
N THR A 148 -9.63 -2.54 -15.64
CA THR A 148 -10.89 -1.79 -15.57
C THR A 148 -12.03 -2.60 -14.97
N ALA A 149 -12.13 -3.90 -15.24
CA ALA A 149 -13.19 -4.76 -14.70
C ALA A 149 -13.04 -4.91 -13.19
N GLU A 150 -11.81 -5.12 -12.72
CA GLU A 150 -11.49 -5.27 -11.30
C GLU A 150 -11.78 -4.00 -10.50
N ILE A 151 -11.70 -2.82 -11.13
CA ILE A 151 -12.12 -1.56 -10.50
C ILE A 151 -13.63 -1.54 -10.30
N ASP A 152 -14.40 -1.98 -11.30
CA ASP A 152 -15.86 -1.99 -11.21
C ASP A 152 -16.32 -2.99 -10.14
N ASP A 153 -15.70 -4.18 -10.09
CA ASP A 153 -15.95 -5.18 -9.03
C ASP A 153 -15.64 -4.61 -7.64
N LEU A 154 -14.52 -3.92 -7.46
CA LEU A 154 -14.18 -3.28 -6.19
C LEU A 154 -15.15 -2.17 -5.78
N VAL A 155 -15.72 -1.45 -6.75
CA VAL A 155 -16.71 -0.40 -6.46
C VAL A 155 -18.04 -1.01 -6.05
N SER A 156 -18.48 -2.09 -6.71
CA SER A 156 -19.67 -2.84 -6.29
C SER A 156 -19.49 -3.39 -4.87
N ASP A 157 -18.37 -4.04 -4.61
CA ASP A 157 -18.00 -4.54 -3.28
C ASP A 157 -18.03 -3.43 -2.22
N LEU A 158 -17.44 -2.26 -2.51
CA LEU A 158 -17.46 -1.11 -1.62
C LEU A 158 -18.89 -0.69 -1.29
N LEU A 159 -19.76 -0.60 -2.30
CA LEU A 159 -21.14 -0.17 -2.12
C LEU A 159 -21.98 -1.17 -1.31
N GLU A 160 -21.71 -2.46 -1.45
CA GLU A 160 -22.36 -3.53 -0.69
C GLU A 160 -21.87 -3.61 0.77
N GLU A 161 -20.58 -3.41 1.00
CA GLU A 161 -19.96 -3.50 2.33
C GLU A 161 -20.15 -2.24 3.17
N ASP A 162 -20.18 -1.06 2.53
CA ASP A 162 -20.20 0.20 3.25
C ASP A 162 -21.48 0.36 4.09
N ARG A 163 -21.27 0.64 5.37
CA ARG A 163 -22.31 0.88 6.39
C ARG A 163 -22.36 2.35 6.81
N GLY A 164 -21.66 3.22 6.10
CA GLY A 164 -21.49 4.63 6.44
C GLY A 164 -20.20 4.86 7.20
N ASN A 165 -19.40 5.81 6.72
CA ASN A 165 -18.14 6.24 7.31
C ASN A 165 -18.02 7.77 7.13
N ASP A 166 -17.56 8.46 8.17
CA ASP A 166 -17.38 9.91 8.20
C ASP A 166 -16.01 10.37 7.64
N ASP A 167 -15.25 9.48 6.99
CA ASP A 167 -13.95 9.81 6.39
C ASP A 167 -14.08 10.62 5.08
N VAL A 168 -14.31 11.93 5.24
CA VAL A 168 -14.38 12.92 4.15
C VAL A 168 -13.10 12.93 3.31
N ARG A 169 -11.93 12.75 3.93
CA ARG A 169 -10.65 12.81 3.22
C ARG A 169 -10.42 11.58 2.36
N GLY A 170 -10.73 10.40 2.90
CA GLY A 170 -10.69 9.14 2.15
C GLY A 170 -11.70 9.15 1.01
N TYR A 171 -12.93 9.62 1.26
CA TYR A 171 -13.94 9.78 0.23
C TYR A 171 -13.45 10.68 -0.93
N ALA A 172 -12.96 11.89 -0.62
CA ALA A 172 -12.43 12.78 -1.65
C ALA A 172 -11.24 12.16 -2.42
N ARG A 173 -10.40 11.36 -1.76
CA ARG A 173 -9.30 10.63 -2.40
C ARG A 173 -9.81 9.54 -3.34
N LEU A 174 -10.80 8.76 -2.91
CA LEU A 174 -11.44 7.73 -3.72
C LEU A 174 -12.04 8.33 -5.00
N MET A 175 -12.82 9.40 -4.87
CA MET A 175 -13.46 10.06 -6.01
C MET A 175 -12.41 10.59 -7.01
N LYS A 176 -11.32 11.21 -6.53
CA LYS A 176 -10.23 11.64 -7.40
C LYS A 176 -9.60 10.51 -8.20
N VAL A 177 -9.36 9.36 -7.56
CA VAL A 177 -8.73 8.22 -8.21
C VAL A 177 -9.67 7.65 -9.28
N LEU A 178 -10.96 7.48 -8.99
CA LEU A 178 -11.94 7.03 -9.98
C LEU A 178 -12.05 8.00 -11.16
N ILE A 179 -12.08 9.32 -10.88
CA ILE A 179 -12.10 10.37 -11.90
C ILE A 179 -10.82 10.38 -12.75
N ALA A 180 -9.68 10.05 -12.16
CA ALA A 180 -8.41 9.90 -12.89
C ALA A 180 -8.36 8.60 -13.71
N ALA A 181 -9.00 7.54 -13.24
CA ALA A 181 -9.14 6.25 -13.93
C ALA A 181 -10.19 6.27 -15.06
N GLY A 182 -10.90 7.39 -15.27
CA GLY A 182 -11.91 7.51 -16.32
C GLY A 182 -13.24 6.80 -15.99
N LYS A 183 -13.45 6.42 -14.73
CA LYS A 183 -14.60 5.59 -14.32
C LYS A 183 -15.83 6.42 -13.96
N GLY A 184 -16.44 7.06 -14.97
CA GLY A 184 -17.60 7.95 -14.82
C GLY A 184 -18.78 7.31 -14.09
N GLU A 185 -19.19 6.12 -14.51
CA GLU A 185 -20.28 5.37 -13.86
C GLU A 185 -19.98 5.08 -12.39
N ALA A 186 -18.79 4.56 -12.06
CA ALA A 186 -18.40 4.31 -10.68
C ALA A 186 -18.41 5.57 -9.81
N VAL A 187 -18.00 6.73 -10.36
CA VAL A 187 -18.08 8.02 -9.64
C VAL A 187 -19.54 8.36 -9.33
N LYS A 188 -20.47 8.14 -10.27
CA LYS A 188 -21.91 8.36 -10.05
C LYS A 188 -22.48 7.40 -9.00
N ASP A 189 -22.12 6.13 -9.07
CA ASP A 189 -22.63 5.11 -8.16
C ASP A 189 -22.16 5.33 -6.73
N VAL A 190 -20.88 5.64 -6.54
CA VAL A 190 -20.33 6.01 -5.23
C VAL A 190 -20.99 7.29 -4.72
N TYR A 191 -21.12 8.33 -5.55
CA TYR A 191 -21.78 9.58 -5.14
C TYR A 191 -23.21 9.34 -4.66
N ARG A 192 -24.03 8.65 -5.47
CA ARG A 192 -25.44 8.37 -5.15
C ARG A 192 -25.58 7.43 -3.97
N GLY A 193 -24.69 6.45 -3.83
CA GLY A 193 -24.64 5.54 -2.68
C GLY A 193 -24.42 6.30 -1.38
N MET A 194 -23.48 7.24 -1.38
CA MET A 194 -23.15 8.07 -0.22
C MET A 194 -24.27 9.08 0.08
N LYS A 195 -24.85 9.71 -0.95
CA LYS A 195 -26.02 10.59 -0.84
C LYS A 195 -27.21 9.89 -0.16
N ARG A 196 -27.53 8.65 -0.54
CA ARG A 196 -28.61 7.86 0.10
C ARG A 196 -28.36 7.60 1.59
N ARG A 197 -27.09 7.56 2.01
CA ARG A 197 -26.68 7.41 3.42
C ARG A 197 -26.59 8.73 4.18
N GLY A 198 -26.92 9.86 3.53
CA GLY A 198 -26.87 11.19 4.14
C GLY A 198 -25.47 11.78 4.25
N PHE A 199 -24.50 11.28 3.49
CA PHE A 199 -23.12 11.77 3.46
C PHE A 199 -22.75 12.28 2.06
N LEU A 200 -22.46 13.58 1.96
CA LEU A 200 -22.09 14.22 0.69
C LEU A 200 -20.64 14.73 0.66
N GLY A 201 -19.93 14.61 1.78
CA GLY A 201 -18.60 15.20 1.96
C GLY A 201 -18.65 16.69 2.26
N ASP A 202 -17.58 17.39 1.87
CA ASP A 202 -17.36 18.82 2.10
C ASP A 202 -17.35 19.63 0.81
N GLU A 203 -17.21 20.97 0.91
CA GLU A 203 -17.05 21.87 -0.23
C GLU A 203 -15.98 21.39 -1.23
N TYR A 204 -14.89 20.82 -0.73
CA TYR A 204 -13.84 20.26 -1.56
C TYR A 204 -14.33 19.06 -2.39
N SER A 205 -15.09 18.16 -1.77
CA SER A 205 -15.70 16.99 -2.39
C SER A 205 -16.64 17.37 -3.54
N PHE A 206 -17.51 18.36 -3.34
CA PHE A 206 -18.39 18.86 -4.41
C PHE A 206 -17.61 19.41 -5.60
N LYS A 207 -16.57 20.24 -5.34
CA LYS A 207 -15.74 20.84 -6.40
C LYS A 207 -15.00 19.78 -7.22
N ILE A 208 -14.45 18.73 -6.59
CA ILE A 208 -13.77 17.67 -7.33
C ILE A 208 -14.75 16.86 -8.18
N LEU A 209 -15.97 16.63 -7.69
CA LEU A 209 -16.99 15.83 -8.36
C LEU A 209 -17.56 16.57 -9.56
N SER A 210 -18.03 17.80 -9.37
CA SER A 210 -18.58 18.63 -10.46
C SER A 210 -17.57 18.77 -11.59
N LYS A 211 -16.34 19.19 -11.29
CA LYS A 211 -15.28 19.31 -12.31
C LYS A 211 -14.92 17.97 -12.95
N GLY A 212 -14.84 16.91 -12.15
CA GLY A 212 -14.46 15.58 -12.60
C GLY A 212 -15.49 14.96 -13.55
N LEU A 213 -16.77 14.97 -13.16
CA LEU A 213 -17.88 14.46 -13.95
C LEU A 213 -18.02 15.23 -15.28
N ARG A 214 -17.91 16.56 -15.27
CA ARG A 214 -17.89 17.37 -16.51
C ARG A 214 -16.76 16.96 -17.45
N ARG A 215 -15.57 16.66 -16.92
CA ARG A 215 -14.43 16.19 -17.71
C ARG A 215 -14.66 14.80 -18.32
N LEU A 216 -15.42 13.95 -17.65
CA LEU A 216 -15.78 12.61 -18.12
C LEU A 216 -16.99 12.61 -19.08
N GLY A 217 -17.61 13.76 -19.32
CA GLY A 217 -18.83 13.87 -20.15
C GLY A 217 -20.14 13.65 -19.39
N GLU A 218 -20.07 13.36 -18.09
CA GLU A 218 -21.20 13.07 -17.20
C GLU A 218 -21.89 14.36 -16.72
N ARG A 219 -22.40 15.16 -17.66
CA ARG A 219 -22.91 16.51 -17.37
C ARG A 219 -24.12 16.52 -16.44
N GLU A 220 -25.08 15.63 -16.65
CA GLU A 220 -26.29 15.54 -15.82
C GLU A 220 -25.95 15.23 -14.36
N ALA A 221 -25.01 14.31 -14.14
CA ALA A 221 -24.54 14.00 -12.79
C ALA A 221 -23.75 15.16 -12.17
N ALA A 222 -23.00 15.93 -12.96
CA ALA A 222 -22.34 17.13 -12.46
C ALA A 222 -23.33 18.22 -12.04
N ASP A 223 -24.42 18.39 -12.81
CA ASP A 223 -25.48 19.34 -12.49
C ASP A 223 -26.26 18.89 -11.23
N GLU A 224 -26.45 17.57 -11.02
CA GLU A 224 -26.96 17.01 -9.77
C GLU A 224 -26.08 17.40 -8.58
N VAL A 225 -24.76 17.21 -8.71
CA VAL A 225 -23.77 17.57 -7.68
C VAL A 225 -23.80 19.07 -7.36
N ASP A 226 -23.91 19.92 -8.38
CA ASP A 226 -23.97 21.38 -8.20
C ASP A 226 -25.26 21.83 -7.49
N GLY A 227 -26.40 21.19 -7.78
CA GLY A 227 -27.67 21.43 -7.08
C GLY A 227 -27.64 20.99 -5.62
N ASP A 228 -27.05 19.83 -5.35
CA ASP A 228 -26.83 19.35 -3.98
C ASP A 228 -25.87 20.27 -3.22
N TYR A 229 -24.83 20.78 -3.88
CA TYR A 229 -23.89 21.73 -3.28
C TYR A 229 -24.55 23.06 -2.90
N ALA A 230 -25.43 23.61 -3.76
CA ALA A 230 -26.21 24.81 -3.43
C ALA A 230 -27.09 24.57 -2.19
N THR A 231 -27.80 23.45 -2.16
CA THR A 231 -28.63 23.05 -1.01
C THR A 231 -27.79 22.86 0.26
N TRP A 232 -26.58 22.31 0.13
CA TRP A 232 -25.64 22.14 1.25
C TRP A 232 -25.15 23.48 1.80
N CYS A 233 -24.88 24.46 0.92
CA CYS A 233 -24.51 25.82 1.30
C CYS A 233 -25.65 26.54 2.05
N ASP A 234 -26.88 26.44 1.55
CA ASP A 234 -28.06 27.05 2.19
C ASP A 234 -28.32 26.49 3.59
N ASN A 235 -28.00 25.21 3.81
CA ASN A 235 -28.12 24.53 5.10
C ASN A 235 -26.93 24.78 6.06
N GLY A 236 -26.02 25.71 5.72
CA GLY A 236 -24.90 26.09 6.58
C GLY A 236 -23.74 25.08 6.61
N GLY A 237 -23.60 24.25 5.57
CA GLY A 237 -22.40 23.45 5.36
C GLY A 237 -22.25 22.21 6.25
N ARG A 238 -23.35 21.59 6.69
CA ARG A 238 -23.29 20.40 7.55
C ARG A 238 -23.09 19.12 6.71
N THR A 239 -22.14 18.29 7.12
CA THR A 239 -21.75 17.05 6.44
C THR A 239 -22.76 15.91 6.59
N ARG A 240 -23.65 16.00 7.59
CA ARG A 240 -24.76 15.06 7.80
C ARG A 240 -26.07 15.83 7.66
N VAL A 241 -26.93 15.33 6.78
CA VAL A 241 -28.35 15.68 6.83
C VAL A 241 -28.87 15.11 8.15
N SER A 242 -29.36 15.95 9.05
CA SER A 242 -30.08 15.46 10.23
C SER A 242 -31.23 14.59 9.73
N ALA A 243 -31.14 13.28 9.94
CA ALA A 243 -32.27 12.39 9.70
C ALA A 243 -33.42 12.87 10.60
N VAL A 244 -34.54 13.22 9.96
CA VAL A 244 -35.83 13.45 10.63
C VAL A 244 -36.42 12.11 11.00
#